data_AF-A0A930ZM46-F1
#
_entry.id   AF-A0A930ZM46-F1
#
_cell.length_a   1.000
_cell.length_b   1.000
_cell.length_c   1.000
_cell.angle_alpha   90.00
_cell.angle_beta   90.00
_cell.angle_gamma   90.00
#
_symmetry.space_group_name_H-M   'P 1'
#
loop_
_entity.id
_entity.type
_entity.pdbx_description
1 polymer ?
#
loop_
_entity_poly.entity_id
_entity_poly.type
_entity_poly.pdbx_seq_one_letter_code
_entity_poly.pdbx_strand_id
1 'polypeptide(L)'
;MKQTLNVLSLVFLFFTVGLNAQNSSVTCLPGFMFEISQDRSWGYKEPVVVDITPGSPAEMAGLKLNDIILSVNTNGTYQKSYQTVMSWFNLNDYEVTLAIRNFDHSFKEITFSKDCRQSNAILESQLAPVFAFYSLEDVQNRRFLMPVKTTTNENALFHNYRTFGFSPSGESTRELDERINAVFIRVLTEKGLEYRPDDPDFIIQTYYSLQNNPLYKPNSATYGSYQPVWRFDTRNHRTVKVSVYNPSEAVRVDDIIYELKFGYRFFDRRFMDAGEMTLMWESEVSERLSSYNSLSDYLEMNLPLMLLKFPYAGNRSFGTYQVKYLKYNYTGIGYDMNDLKTVLSVADGSPAAIAGIKPGDVVVNIQGHSFDHSSSQSLTEGYRRFIAETLNFRDQNTKYTDSNGFKECMFWDVSNYHKVSEAISNKRYKAAFSYLFNFNQYIDWNTPISINIEVKRGEDYLNFAVTPIITTSSHISVY
;
A
#
# COMPACT_ATOMS: atom_id res chain seq x y z
N MET A 1 -37.61 28.76 -5.60
CA MET A 1 -36.70 29.47 -4.68
C MET A 1 -35.31 28.92 -4.88
N LYS A 2 -34.41 29.76 -5.40
CA LYS A 2 -32.98 29.47 -5.55
C LYS A 2 -32.36 29.42 -4.15
N GLN A 3 -31.65 28.35 -3.81
CA GLN A 3 -30.60 28.40 -2.79
C GLN A 3 -29.34 27.77 -3.36
N THR A 4 -28.34 28.62 -3.44
CA THR A 4 -26.99 28.46 -3.95
C THR A 4 -26.04 28.05 -2.84
N LEU A 5 -25.03 27.26 -3.22
CA LEU A 5 -23.65 27.22 -2.74
C LEU A 5 -23.34 26.75 -1.30
N ASN A 6 -22.61 25.64 -1.19
CA ASN A 6 -21.15 25.68 -0.97
C ASN A 6 -20.54 24.27 -1.02
N VAL A 7 -19.82 23.97 -2.09
CA VAL A 7 -18.89 22.83 -2.18
C VAL A 7 -17.49 23.42 -2.21
N LEU A 8 -16.68 23.06 -1.21
CA LEU A 8 -15.29 23.46 -1.08
C LEU A 8 -14.45 22.67 -2.10
N SER A 9 -14.33 23.18 -3.33
CA SER A 9 -13.32 22.70 -4.27
C SER A 9 -11.99 23.36 -3.94
N LEU A 10 -11.01 22.56 -3.51
CA LEU A 10 -9.61 22.99 -3.43
C LEU A 10 -9.05 23.07 -4.86
N VAL A 11 -9.28 24.21 -5.52
CA VAL A 11 -8.62 24.57 -6.77
C VAL A 11 -7.30 25.24 -6.40
N PHE A 12 -6.17 24.61 -6.72
CA PHE A 12 -4.87 25.27 -6.73
C PHE A 12 -4.86 26.35 -7.82
N LEU A 13 -5.05 27.61 -7.44
CA LEU A 13 -4.78 28.76 -8.30
C LEU A 13 -3.27 29.02 -8.33
N PHE A 14 -2.63 28.69 -9.44
CA PHE A 14 -1.32 29.26 -9.76
C PHE A 14 -1.51 30.71 -10.21
N PHE A 15 -1.06 31.66 -9.39
CA PHE A 15 -0.83 33.03 -9.83
C PHE A 15 0.38 33.03 -10.79
N THR A 16 0.15 33.40 -12.04
CA THR A 16 1.20 33.66 -13.02
C THR A 16 1.83 35.02 -12.74
N VAL A 17 2.97 35.02 -12.05
CA VAL A 17 3.95 36.11 -12.16
C VAL A 17 5.11 35.56 -12.98
N GLY A 18 5.28 36.10 -14.18
CA GLY A 18 6.38 35.76 -15.06
C GLY A 18 7.71 36.09 -14.41
N LEU A 19 8.46 35.06 -14.06
CA LEU A 19 9.89 35.12 -13.80
C LEU A 19 10.52 34.01 -14.63
N ASN A 20 11.43 34.38 -15.53
CA ASN A 20 12.32 33.44 -16.21
C ASN A 20 13.12 32.69 -15.15
N ALA A 21 12.75 31.44 -14.87
CA ALA A 21 13.51 30.55 -14.01
C ALA A 21 14.18 29.48 -14.88
N GLN A 22 15.29 29.85 -15.53
CA GLN A 22 16.32 28.87 -15.86
C GLN A 22 17.12 28.63 -14.57
N ASN A 23 16.64 27.72 -13.74
CA ASN A 23 17.44 27.00 -12.75
C ASN A 23 16.65 25.76 -12.35
N SER A 24 16.95 24.62 -12.97
CA SER A 24 16.42 23.32 -12.59
C SER A 24 17.04 22.90 -11.26
N SER A 25 16.42 23.31 -10.14
CA SER A 25 16.88 22.87 -8.81
C SER A 25 16.60 21.37 -8.66
N VAL A 26 17.67 20.58 -8.58
CA VAL A 26 17.57 19.15 -8.23
C VAL A 26 17.03 19.06 -6.81
N THR A 27 15.95 18.31 -6.61
CA THR A 27 15.36 18.04 -5.29
C THR A 27 15.64 16.61 -4.91
N CYS A 28 16.22 16.39 -3.73
CA CYS A 28 16.54 15.06 -3.20
C CYS A 28 15.61 14.72 -2.04
N LEU A 29 14.77 13.71 -2.21
CA LEU A 29 13.84 13.24 -1.19
C LEU A 29 14.29 11.88 -0.64
N PRO A 30 14.11 11.62 0.66
CA PRO A 30 14.50 10.34 1.25
C PRO A 30 13.58 9.18 0.85
N GLY A 31 12.40 9.44 0.27
CA GLY A 31 11.49 8.38 -0.17
C GLY A 31 10.62 7.76 0.93
N PHE A 32 10.53 8.39 2.11
CA PHE A 32 9.64 7.97 3.19
C PHE A 32 9.20 9.18 4.03
N MET A 33 8.19 8.99 4.89
CA MET A 33 7.77 9.96 5.89
C MET A 33 7.91 9.36 7.29
N PHE A 34 8.19 10.22 8.27
CA PHE A 34 8.25 9.84 9.67
C PHE A 34 7.46 10.80 10.54
N GLU A 35 7.14 10.37 11.75
CA GLU A 35 6.63 11.24 12.82
C GLU A 35 7.46 11.04 14.10
N ILE A 36 7.47 12.03 14.99
CA ILE A 36 8.07 11.85 16.33
C ILE A 36 7.05 11.16 17.22
N SER A 37 7.26 9.88 17.50
CA SER A 37 6.29 9.06 18.23
C SER A 37 6.08 9.60 19.65
N GLN A 38 4.80 9.64 20.04
CA GLN A 38 4.37 9.90 21.42
C GLN A 38 3.93 8.59 22.11
N ASP A 39 4.01 7.46 21.42
CA ASP A 39 3.69 6.15 21.99
C ASP A 39 4.81 5.71 22.92
N ARG A 40 4.45 5.45 24.19
CA ARG A 40 5.41 5.02 25.22
C ARG A 40 5.91 3.60 24.99
N SER A 41 5.11 2.76 24.35
CA SER A 41 5.42 1.36 24.08
C SER A 41 6.31 1.19 22.84
N TRP A 42 6.39 2.20 21.96
CA TRP A 42 7.18 2.12 20.74
C TRP A 42 7.75 3.47 20.25
N GLY A 43 9.08 3.60 20.30
CA GLY A 43 9.81 4.75 19.75
C GLY A 43 9.54 6.07 20.46
N TYR A 44 9.25 6.06 21.77
CA TYR A 44 8.87 7.28 22.50
C TYR A 44 9.89 8.42 22.35
N LYS A 45 9.46 9.55 21.76
CA LYS A 45 10.29 10.71 21.40
C LYS A 45 11.39 10.40 20.39
N GLU A 46 11.24 9.33 19.61
CA GLU A 46 12.08 8.98 18.48
C GLU A 46 11.25 9.08 17.18
N PRO A 47 11.90 9.33 16.03
CA PRO A 47 11.25 9.25 14.73
C PRO A 47 10.82 7.81 14.40
N VAL A 48 9.62 7.68 13.86
CA VAL A 48 9.01 6.42 13.44
C VAL A 48 8.58 6.56 11.99
N VAL A 49 8.91 5.58 11.15
CA VAL A 49 8.48 5.53 9.76
C VAL A 49 6.96 5.27 9.67
N VAL A 50 6.22 6.20 9.07
CA VAL A 50 4.74 6.14 8.93
C VAL A 50 4.25 6.00 7.50
N ASP A 51 5.13 6.28 6.53
CA ASP A 51 4.85 6.09 5.11
C ASP A 51 6.15 5.79 4.38
N ILE A 52 6.10 4.92 3.39
CA ILE A 52 7.22 4.66 2.49
C ILE A 52 6.70 4.88 1.08
N THR A 53 7.49 5.57 0.25
CA THR A 53 7.16 5.77 -1.15
C THR A 53 7.42 4.47 -1.90
N PRO A 54 6.40 3.88 -2.56
CA PRO A 54 6.55 2.68 -3.38
C PRO A 54 7.67 2.78 -4.43
N GLY A 55 8.55 1.78 -4.46
CA GLY A 55 9.71 1.68 -5.34
C GLY A 55 10.85 2.64 -5.02
N SER A 56 10.81 3.35 -3.89
CA SER A 56 11.87 4.31 -3.54
C SER A 56 13.17 3.61 -3.12
N PRO A 57 14.33 4.29 -3.22
CA PRO A 57 15.59 3.76 -2.70
C PRO A 57 15.54 3.33 -1.23
N ALA A 58 14.78 4.04 -0.39
CA ALA A 58 14.58 3.66 1.01
C ALA A 58 13.86 2.32 1.16
N GLU A 59 12.80 2.08 0.38
CA GLU A 59 12.10 0.79 0.35
C GLU A 59 13.03 -0.33 -0.12
N MET A 60 13.77 -0.10 -1.21
CA MET A 60 14.70 -1.09 -1.77
C MET A 60 15.85 -1.43 -0.81
N ALA A 61 16.27 -0.49 0.02
CA ALA A 61 17.27 -0.72 1.05
C ALA A 61 16.72 -1.49 2.28
N GLY A 62 15.42 -1.76 2.30
CA GLY A 62 14.76 -2.57 3.32
C GLY A 62 14.25 -1.78 4.53
N LEU A 63 14.09 -0.45 4.41
CA LEU A 63 13.35 0.33 5.40
C LEU A 63 11.89 -0.14 5.41
N LYS A 64 11.30 -0.32 6.58
CA LYS A 64 9.92 -0.79 6.76
C LYS A 64 9.09 0.25 7.49
N LEU A 65 7.76 0.20 7.29
CA LEU A 65 6.83 0.90 8.16
C LEU A 65 7.10 0.48 9.60
N ASN A 66 6.90 1.40 10.55
CA ASN A 66 7.09 1.18 11.98
C ASN A 66 8.54 1.04 12.47
N ASP A 67 9.54 1.14 11.59
CA ASP A 67 10.94 1.22 12.01
C ASP A 67 11.16 2.49 12.86
N ILE A 68 11.85 2.32 13.98
CA ILE A 68 12.31 3.42 14.84
C ILE A 68 13.66 3.88 14.34
N ILE A 69 13.80 5.15 13.98
CA ILE A 69 15.06 5.72 13.50
C ILE A 69 15.85 6.23 14.71
N LEU A 70 16.95 5.56 15.05
CA LEU A 70 17.85 5.90 16.15
C LEU A 70 18.85 7.00 15.77
N SER A 71 19.28 7.04 14.51
CA SER A 71 20.21 8.07 14.02
C SER A 71 20.05 8.36 12.52
N VAL A 72 20.43 9.56 12.10
CA VAL A 72 20.55 9.99 10.69
C VAL A 72 21.96 10.51 10.45
N ASN A 73 22.72 9.84 9.58
CA ASN A 73 24.13 10.17 9.30
C ASN A 73 24.94 10.37 10.59
N THR A 74 24.85 9.40 11.51
CA THR A 74 25.47 9.40 12.86
C THR A 74 24.86 10.35 13.90
N ASN A 75 23.92 11.23 13.52
CA ASN A 75 23.24 12.11 14.48
C ASN A 75 22.11 11.39 15.20
N GLY A 76 22.24 11.20 16.52
CA GLY A 76 21.22 10.54 17.35
C GLY A 76 19.91 11.33 17.44
N THR A 77 18.79 10.67 17.20
CA THR A 77 17.46 11.29 17.02
C THR A 77 16.64 11.44 18.29
N TYR A 78 17.04 10.79 19.39
CA TYR A 78 16.28 10.80 20.64
C TYR A 78 15.99 12.22 21.14
N GLN A 79 14.71 12.51 21.42
CA GLN A 79 14.20 13.80 21.87
C GLN A 79 14.47 14.98 20.92
N LYS A 80 14.78 14.72 19.65
CA LYS A 80 14.93 15.76 18.64
C LYS A 80 13.58 16.13 18.04
N SER A 81 13.43 17.40 17.67
CA SER A 81 12.23 17.85 16.97
C SER A 81 12.21 17.31 15.55
N TYR A 82 11.01 17.23 14.98
CA TYR A 82 10.83 16.87 13.57
C TYR A 82 11.72 17.72 12.64
N GLN A 83 11.77 19.05 12.88
CA GLN A 83 12.55 19.99 12.07
C GLN A 83 14.05 19.72 12.14
N THR A 84 14.58 19.39 13.32
CA THR A 84 15.99 19.06 13.51
C THR A 84 16.36 17.76 12.81
N VAL A 85 15.53 16.72 12.94
CA VAL A 85 15.78 15.45 12.24
C VAL A 85 15.68 15.65 10.73
N MET A 86 14.68 16.42 10.27
CA MET A 86 14.51 16.73 8.85
C MET A 86 15.70 17.51 8.28
N SER A 87 16.32 18.41 9.04
CA SER A 87 17.48 19.17 8.54
C SER A 87 18.69 18.27 8.29
N TRP A 88 18.85 17.15 8.98
CA TRP A 88 19.93 16.19 8.73
C TRP A 88 19.78 15.45 7.39
N PHE A 89 18.53 15.25 6.95
CA PHE A 89 18.25 14.80 5.58
C PHE A 89 18.53 15.89 4.53
N ASN A 90 18.99 17.08 4.90
CA ASN A 90 19.41 18.12 3.96
C ASN A 90 20.93 18.38 3.99
N LEU A 91 21.71 17.68 4.83
CA LEU A 91 23.16 17.93 4.97
C LEU A 91 24.04 17.12 3.99
N ASN A 92 23.64 15.90 3.64
CA ASN A 92 24.34 15.05 2.67
C ASN A 92 23.48 14.88 1.44
N ASP A 93 23.76 15.56 0.33
CA ASP A 93 22.76 15.72 -0.75
C ASP A 93 22.33 14.40 -1.42
N TYR A 94 23.19 13.38 -1.45
CA TYR A 94 22.95 12.18 -2.27
C TYR A 94 22.73 10.88 -1.50
N GLU A 95 23.32 10.70 -0.32
CA GLU A 95 23.27 9.44 0.42
C GLU A 95 22.89 9.68 1.88
N VAL A 96 22.13 8.76 2.44
CA VAL A 96 21.74 8.78 3.85
C VAL A 96 21.98 7.41 4.48
N THR A 97 22.56 7.42 5.66
CA THR A 97 22.67 6.25 6.54
C THR A 97 21.75 6.43 7.73
N LEU A 98 20.84 5.48 7.93
CA LEU A 98 19.96 5.40 9.08
C LEU A 98 20.41 4.28 9.99
N ALA A 99 20.47 4.53 11.30
CA ALA A 99 20.44 3.44 12.27
C ALA A 99 18.98 3.24 12.71
N ILE A 100 18.48 2.01 12.59
CA ILE A 100 17.10 1.66 12.92
C ILE A 100 17.01 0.60 14.02
N ARG A 101 15.83 0.53 14.66
CA ARG A 101 15.42 -0.54 15.57
C ARG A 101 13.98 -0.97 15.27
N ASN A 102 13.73 -2.26 15.36
CA ASN A 102 12.42 -2.90 15.23
C ASN A 102 12.40 -4.24 16.00
N PHE A 103 11.49 -5.16 15.66
CA PHE A 103 11.45 -6.49 16.29
C PHE A 103 12.59 -7.40 15.86
N ASP A 104 13.04 -7.31 14.60
CA ASP A 104 14.11 -8.14 14.04
C ASP A 104 15.48 -7.67 14.54
N HIS A 105 15.65 -6.36 14.66
CA HIS A 105 16.95 -5.75 14.95
C HIS A 105 16.83 -4.77 16.12
N SER A 106 17.61 -5.03 17.18
CA SER A 106 17.86 -4.03 18.23
C SER A 106 18.63 -2.83 17.70
N PHE A 107 19.42 -3.04 16.65
CA PHE A 107 20.18 -2.04 15.91
C PHE A 107 20.52 -2.60 14.52
N LYS A 108 20.24 -1.84 13.46
CA LYS A 108 20.70 -2.12 12.09
C LYS A 108 20.98 -0.81 11.37
N GLU A 109 22.09 -0.73 10.66
CA GLU A 109 22.34 0.38 9.74
C GLU A 109 21.82 0.05 8.35
N ILE A 110 21.18 1.04 7.72
CA ILE A 110 20.69 0.99 6.35
C ILE A 110 21.19 2.24 5.65
N THR A 111 21.89 2.05 4.54
CA THR A 111 22.41 3.14 3.71
C THR A 111 21.74 3.09 2.34
N PHE A 112 21.30 4.24 1.86
CA PHE A 112 20.69 4.37 0.54
C PHE A 112 20.86 5.76 -0.05
N SER A 113 20.85 5.83 -1.37
CA SER A 113 20.83 7.08 -2.10
C SER A 113 19.46 7.75 -1.97
N LYS A 114 19.42 9.07 -1.79
CA LYS A 114 18.18 9.83 -1.89
C LYS A 114 17.68 9.83 -3.32
N ASP A 115 16.38 9.99 -3.44
CA ASP A 115 15.72 10.16 -4.71
C ASP A 115 15.88 11.60 -5.20
N CYS A 116 17.00 11.84 -5.89
CA CYS A 116 17.41 13.12 -6.43
C CYS A 116 16.91 13.31 -7.86
N ARG A 117 16.10 14.36 -8.08
CA ARG A 117 15.43 14.57 -9.35
C ARG A 117 15.55 16.01 -9.81
N GLN A 118 15.74 16.20 -11.12
CA GLN A 118 15.39 17.48 -11.71
C GLN A 118 13.89 17.72 -11.48
N SER A 119 13.52 18.98 -11.20
CA SER A 119 12.15 19.33 -10.82
C SER A 119 11.07 18.95 -11.84
N ASN A 120 11.46 18.73 -13.10
CA ASN A 120 10.60 18.29 -14.20
C ASN A 120 10.69 16.78 -14.52
N ALA A 121 11.45 15.97 -13.78
CA ALA A 121 11.52 14.52 -14.01
C ALA A 121 10.32 13.78 -13.37
N ILE A 122 9.68 12.89 -14.12
CA ILE A 122 8.65 11.97 -13.63
C ILE A 122 9.06 10.51 -13.82
N LEU A 123 9.02 9.72 -12.74
CA LEU A 123 9.41 8.31 -12.75
C LEU A 123 8.24 7.39 -13.11
N GLU A 124 8.55 6.17 -13.53
CA GLU A 124 7.58 5.09 -13.78
C GLU A 124 6.68 4.81 -12.56
N SER A 125 7.24 4.84 -11.34
CA SER A 125 6.47 4.69 -10.09
C SER A 125 5.42 5.78 -9.88
N GLN A 126 5.60 6.95 -10.48
CA GLN A 126 4.66 8.08 -10.42
C GLN A 126 3.71 8.08 -11.62
N LEU A 127 4.17 7.61 -12.79
CA LEU A 127 3.36 7.48 -14.00
C LEU A 127 2.35 6.34 -13.88
N ALA A 128 2.71 5.21 -13.27
CA ALA A 128 1.82 4.06 -13.14
C ALA A 128 0.49 4.42 -12.44
N PRO A 129 0.47 5.18 -11.32
CA PRO A 129 -0.77 5.68 -10.74
C PRO A 129 -1.58 6.65 -11.61
N VAL A 130 -0.93 7.44 -12.48
CA VAL A 130 -1.64 8.33 -13.43
C VAL A 130 -2.44 7.50 -14.44
N PHE A 131 -1.88 6.37 -14.87
CA PHE A 131 -2.49 5.44 -15.82
C PHE A 131 -3.16 4.22 -15.17
N ALA A 132 -3.57 4.34 -13.90
CA ALA A 132 -4.12 3.24 -13.09
C ALA A 132 -5.30 2.50 -13.72
N PHE A 133 -6.11 3.11 -14.60
CA PHE A 133 -7.23 2.43 -15.25
C PHE A 133 -6.79 1.43 -16.33
N TYR A 134 -5.52 1.39 -16.72
CA TYR A 134 -5.01 0.23 -17.43
C TYR A 134 -5.04 -1.01 -16.53
N SER A 135 -4.67 -0.87 -15.25
CA SER A 135 -4.67 -1.99 -14.28
C SER A 135 -5.04 -1.50 -12.87
N LEU A 136 -6.33 -1.48 -12.55
CA LEU A 136 -6.79 -1.13 -11.20
C LEU A 136 -6.48 -2.25 -10.21
N GLU A 137 -6.28 -3.45 -10.72
CA GLU A 137 -5.77 -4.63 -10.03
C GLU A 137 -4.36 -4.37 -9.47
N ASP A 138 -3.51 -3.68 -10.22
CA ASP A 138 -2.13 -3.41 -9.85
C ASP A 138 -1.89 -2.05 -9.20
N VAL A 139 -2.88 -1.16 -9.22
CA VAL A 139 -2.80 0.16 -8.58
C VAL A 139 -3.99 0.34 -7.63
N GLN A 140 -3.73 0.15 -6.34
CA GLN A 140 -4.77 0.28 -5.30
C GLN A 140 -4.34 1.28 -4.24
N ASN A 141 -5.04 2.41 -4.18
CA ASN A 141 -4.99 3.34 -3.05
C ASN A 141 -6.39 3.38 -2.41
N ARG A 142 -6.58 2.61 -1.34
CA ARG A 142 -7.91 2.35 -0.78
C ARG A 142 -7.94 2.52 0.72
N ARG A 143 -9.08 2.99 1.23
CA ARG A 143 -9.35 3.07 2.66
C ARG A 143 -10.51 2.18 3.06
N PHE A 144 -10.39 1.51 4.19
CA PHE A 144 -11.49 0.78 4.80
C PHE A 144 -11.40 0.83 6.33
N LEU A 145 -12.51 0.53 6.98
CA LEU A 145 -12.67 0.58 8.43
C LEU A 145 -12.93 -0.82 8.98
N MET A 146 -12.26 -1.16 10.08
CA MET A 146 -12.59 -2.36 10.86
C MET A 146 -12.90 -1.98 12.31
N PRO A 147 -13.90 -2.61 12.95
CA PRO A 147 -14.28 -2.34 14.34
C PRO A 147 -13.34 -3.04 15.33
N VAL A 148 -12.03 -2.80 15.20
CA VAL A 148 -10.99 -3.38 16.05
C VAL A 148 -10.74 -2.43 17.22
N LYS A 149 -11.15 -2.86 18.42
CA LYS A 149 -10.82 -2.19 19.68
C LYS A 149 -9.48 -2.70 20.18
N THR A 150 -8.66 -1.82 20.74
CA THR A 150 -7.30 -2.14 21.18
C THR A 150 -7.00 -1.52 22.54
N THR A 151 -6.49 -2.35 23.46
CA THR A 151 -5.99 -1.95 24.77
C THR A 151 -4.49 -2.21 24.82
N THR A 152 -3.72 -1.26 25.36
CA THR A 152 -2.26 -1.38 25.47
C THR A 152 -1.79 -1.09 26.89
N ASN A 153 -0.68 -1.71 27.27
CA ASN A 153 0.07 -1.37 28.47
C ASN A 153 1.27 -0.50 28.10
N GLU A 154 1.25 0.76 28.50
CA GLU A 154 2.29 1.75 28.17
C GLU A 154 3.67 1.43 28.76
N ASN A 155 3.72 0.56 29.78
CA ASN A 155 4.98 0.12 30.38
C ASN A 155 5.64 -1.02 29.59
N ALA A 156 4.92 -1.65 28.67
CA ALA A 156 5.45 -2.71 27.82
C ALA A 156 6.18 -2.09 26.62
N LEU A 157 7.53 -2.10 26.66
CA LEU A 157 8.37 -1.62 25.57
C LEU A 157 8.50 -2.70 24.49
N PHE A 158 7.61 -2.71 23.49
CA PHE A 158 7.50 -3.86 22.57
C PHE A 158 8.78 -4.15 21.79
N HIS A 159 9.62 -3.14 21.54
CA HIS A 159 10.92 -3.33 20.87
C HIS A 159 11.93 -4.17 21.67
N ASN A 160 11.63 -4.55 22.91
CA ASN A 160 12.45 -5.47 23.72
C ASN A 160 12.08 -6.95 23.53
N TYR A 161 10.91 -7.26 22.97
CA TYR A 161 10.41 -8.61 22.80
C TYR A 161 10.84 -9.17 21.44
N ARG A 162 11.20 -10.44 21.41
CA ARG A 162 11.72 -11.16 20.24
C ARG A 162 10.95 -12.43 19.96
N THR A 163 10.43 -13.10 20.98
CA THR A 163 9.81 -14.41 20.83
C THR A 163 8.38 -14.44 21.36
N PHE A 164 7.54 -15.31 20.80
CA PHE A 164 6.17 -15.52 21.26
C PHE A 164 5.79 -17.00 21.26
N GLY A 165 4.82 -17.34 22.12
CA GLY A 165 4.21 -18.66 22.19
C GLY A 165 2.70 -18.54 22.35
N PHE A 166 1.99 -19.67 22.43
CA PHE A 166 0.54 -19.70 22.56
C PHE A 166 0.12 -20.33 23.89
N SER A 167 -1.00 -19.87 24.45
CA SER A 167 -1.66 -20.58 25.54
C SER A 167 -2.16 -21.95 25.07
N PRO A 168 -2.21 -22.97 25.93
CA PRO A 168 -2.73 -24.29 25.56
C PRO A 168 -4.16 -24.22 25.01
N SER A 169 -4.41 -24.96 23.93
CA SER A 169 -5.74 -25.12 23.34
C SER A 169 -6.60 -26.12 24.13
N GLY A 170 -7.92 -25.91 24.11
CA GLY A 170 -8.87 -26.92 24.56
C GLY A 170 -9.02 -28.06 23.55
N GLU A 171 -9.38 -29.25 24.00
CA GLU A 171 -9.54 -30.42 23.12
C GLU A 171 -10.58 -30.18 22.02
N SER A 172 -11.69 -29.52 22.34
CA SER A 172 -12.77 -29.21 21.40
C SER A 172 -12.47 -28.05 20.44
N THR A 173 -11.46 -27.21 20.74
CA THR A 173 -11.09 -26.03 19.93
C THR A 173 -9.82 -26.22 19.13
N ARG A 174 -9.09 -27.31 19.37
CA ARG A 174 -7.73 -27.55 18.88
C ARG A 174 -7.54 -27.29 17.39
N GLU A 175 -8.40 -27.83 16.52
CA GLU A 175 -8.25 -27.65 15.07
C GLU A 175 -8.33 -26.17 14.67
N LEU A 176 -9.28 -25.43 15.24
CA LEU A 176 -9.46 -24.02 14.94
C LEU A 176 -8.32 -23.18 15.54
N ASP A 177 -7.90 -23.48 16.77
CA ASP A 177 -6.77 -22.81 17.42
C ASP A 177 -5.47 -23.01 16.63
N GLU A 178 -5.21 -24.23 16.13
CA GLU A 178 -4.03 -24.52 15.28
C GLU A 178 -4.03 -23.67 14.00
N ARG A 179 -5.20 -23.48 13.37
CA ARG A 179 -5.34 -22.59 12.19
C ARG A 179 -5.11 -21.13 12.55
N ILE A 180 -5.68 -20.65 13.66
CA ILE A 180 -5.50 -19.27 14.14
C ILE A 180 -4.02 -19.02 14.47
N ASN A 181 -3.39 -19.96 15.17
CA ASN A 181 -1.98 -19.89 15.55
C ASN A 181 -1.08 -19.85 14.31
N ALA A 182 -1.39 -20.60 13.26
CA ALA A 182 -0.65 -20.55 11.99
C ALA A 182 -0.67 -19.14 11.35
N VAL A 183 -1.78 -18.41 11.46
CA VAL A 183 -1.87 -17.01 10.99
C VAL A 183 -1.01 -16.08 11.85
N PHE A 184 -1.05 -16.21 13.17
CA PHE A 184 -0.15 -15.46 14.06
C PHE A 184 1.32 -15.75 13.75
N ILE A 185 1.68 -17.02 13.59
CA ILE A 185 3.06 -17.41 13.27
C ILE A 185 3.52 -16.71 12.00
N ARG A 186 2.75 -16.80 10.92
CA ARG A 186 3.07 -16.14 9.65
C ARG A 186 3.26 -14.62 9.83
N VAL A 187 2.26 -13.94 10.37
CA VAL A 187 2.21 -12.47 10.40
C VAL A 187 3.20 -11.86 11.41
N LEU A 188 3.37 -12.47 12.58
CA LEU A 188 4.34 -11.99 13.58
C LEU A 188 5.78 -12.29 13.15
N THR A 189 6.02 -13.40 12.44
CA THR A 189 7.35 -13.69 11.86
C THR A 189 7.71 -12.70 10.76
N GLU A 190 6.76 -12.32 9.90
CA GLU A 190 6.95 -11.24 8.90
C GLU A 190 7.30 -9.89 9.55
N LYS A 191 6.85 -9.63 10.79
CA LYS A 191 7.21 -8.45 11.58
C LYS A 191 8.59 -8.54 12.24
N GLY A 192 9.23 -9.72 12.25
CA GLY A 192 10.55 -9.94 12.84
C GLY A 192 10.55 -10.64 14.21
N LEU A 193 9.43 -11.21 14.66
CA LEU A 193 9.35 -12.01 15.87
C LEU A 193 9.56 -13.50 15.57
N GLU A 194 9.98 -14.29 16.56
CA GLU A 194 10.22 -15.72 16.41
C GLU A 194 9.22 -16.54 17.25
N TYR A 195 8.61 -17.57 16.65
CA TYR A 195 7.79 -18.52 17.40
C TYR A 195 8.67 -19.44 18.26
N ARG A 196 8.51 -19.38 19.59
CA ARG A 196 9.26 -20.19 20.56
C ARG A 196 8.32 -20.72 21.65
N PRO A 197 7.78 -21.95 21.51
CA PRO A 197 6.77 -22.46 22.44
C PRO A 197 7.30 -22.73 23.85
N ASP A 198 8.57 -23.10 23.99
CA ASP A 198 9.12 -23.55 25.28
C ASP A 198 9.43 -22.37 26.22
N ASP A 199 10.04 -21.32 25.68
CA ASP A 199 10.48 -20.13 26.42
C ASP A 199 10.27 -18.82 25.62
N PRO A 200 9.00 -18.41 25.42
CA PRO A 200 8.67 -17.17 24.75
C PRO A 200 8.75 -15.95 25.67
N ASP A 201 9.06 -14.78 25.10
CA ASP A 201 9.02 -13.50 25.80
C ASP A 201 7.58 -13.10 26.17
N PHE A 202 6.59 -13.50 25.35
CA PHE A 202 5.17 -13.30 25.64
C PHE A 202 4.28 -14.44 25.12
N ILE A 203 3.13 -14.63 25.78
CA ILE A 203 2.14 -15.66 25.45
C ILE A 203 0.92 -15.01 24.78
N ILE A 204 0.47 -15.61 23.68
CA ILE A 204 -0.74 -15.23 22.96
C ILE A 204 -1.90 -16.10 23.45
N GLN A 205 -2.99 -15.46 23.87
CA GLN A 205 -4.26 -16.10 24.16
C GLN A 205 -5.35 -15.55 23.26
N THR A 206 -6.21 -16.41 22.72
CA THR A 206 -7.34 -16.04 21.84
C THR A 206 -8.67 -16.40 22.46
N TYR A 207 -9.72 -15.66 22.08
CA TYR A 207 -11.10 -15.96 22.42
C TYR A 207 -12.03 -15.55 21.28
N TYR A 208 -13.13 -16.29 21.08
CA TYR A 208 -13.98 -16.06 19.92
C TYR A 208 -15.39 -16.65 20.06
N SER A 209 -16.32 -16.13 19.25
CA SER A 209 -17.67 -16.65 19.10
C SER A 209 -18.25 -16.30 17.72
N LEU A 210 -19.05 -17.20 17.16
CA LEU A 210 -19.90 -16.95 15.99
C LEU A 210 -21.31 -17.40 16.34
N GLN A 211 -22.26 -16.46 16.38
CA GLN A 211 -23.63 -16.72 16.84
C GLN A 211 -24.64 -16.28 15.79
N ASN A 212 -25.71 -17.06 15.65
CA ASN A 212 -26.88 -16.66 14.87
C ASN A 212 -27.58 -15.52 15.60
N ASN A 213 -28.02 -14.50 14.87
CA ASN A 213 -28.85 -13.46 15.44
C ASN A 213 -30.32 -13.93 15.50
N PRO A 214 -30.93 -14.10 16.69
CA PRO A 214 -32.30 -14.57 16.82
C PRO A 214 -33.35 -13.56 16.29
N LEU A 215 -32.96 -12.30 16.07
CA LEU A 215 -33.84 -11.25 15.55
C LEU A 215 -33.80 -11.14 14.02
N TYR A 216 -32.95 -11.91 13.33
CA TYR A 216 -32.81 -11.87 11.87
C TYR A 216 -34.13 -12.18 11.15
N LYS A 217 -34.45 -11.40 10.11
CA LYS A 217 -35.61 -11.60 9.24
C LYS A 217 -35.16 -11.68 7.77
N PRO A 218 -35.43 -12.79 7.07
CA PRO A 218 -34.96 -12.98 5.69
C PRO A 218 -35.58 -12.02 4.67
N ASN A 219 -36.80 -11.54 4.92
CA ASN A 219 -37.57 -10.70 3.99
C ASN A 219 -37.56 -9.22 4.41
N SER A 220 -36.41 -8.69 4.80
CA SER A 220 -36.32 -7.29 5.19
C SER A 220 -36.37 -6.34 4.00
N ALA A 221 -37.08 -5.23 4.15
CA ALA A 221 -37.20 -4.20 3.12
C ALA A 221 -35.89 -3.48 2.80
N THR A 222 -34.90 -3.54 3.70
CA THR A 222 -33.58 -2.92 3.58
C THR A 222 -32.49 -3.92 3.16
N TYR A 223 -32.85 -5.18 2.89
CA TYR A 223 -31.90 -6.16 2.40
C TYR A 223 -31.33 -5.71 1.04
N GLY A 224 -30.00 -5.64 0.94
CA GLY A 224 -29.30 -5.21 -0.27
C GLY A 224 -29.19 -3.69 -0.48
N SER A 225 -29.74 -2.84 0.41
CA SER A 225 -29.59 -1.38 0.30
C SER A 225 -28.26 -0.85 0.86
N TYR A 226 -27.56 -1.66 1.65
CA TYR A 226 -26.32 -1.30 2.34
C TYR A 226 -25.12 -1.29 1.40
N GLN A 227 -24.12 -0.48 1.73
CA GLN A 227 -22.91 -0.39 0.92
C GLN A 227 -22.06 -1.67 1.03
N PRO A 228 -21.51 -2.17 -0.09
CA PRO A 228 -20.60 -3.31 -0.05
C PRO A 228 -19.32 -2.93 0.71
N VAL A 229 -18.88 -3.82 1.60
CA VAL A 229 -17.62 -3.66 2.32
C VAL A 229 -16.51 -4.39 1.57
N TRP A 230 -15.38 -3.70 1.47
CA TRP A 230 -14.19 -4.17 0.78
C TRP A 230 -13.01 -4.16 1.76
N ARG A 231 -12.21 -5.23 1.75
CA ARG A 231 -10.97 -5.35 2.54
C ARG A 231 -9.84 -5.89 1.68
N PHE A 232 -8.61 -5.69 2.13
CA PHE A 232 -7.44 -6.14 1.39
C PHE A 232 -7.01 -7.53 1.83
N ASP A 233 -6.94 -8.44 0.87
CA ASP A 233 -6.35 -9.76 1.03
C ASP A 233 -4.83 -9.62 0.93
N THR A 234 -4.17 -9.67 2.09
CA THR A 234 -2.71 -9.50 2.21
C THR A 234 -1.93 -10.64 1.57
N ARG A 235 -2.53 -11.82 1.36
CA ARG A 235 -1.85 -12.96 0.72
C ARG A 235 -1.86 -12.83 -0.79
N ASN A 236 -3.02 -12.46 -1.34
CA ASN A 236 -3.22 -12.37 -2.79
C ASN A 236 -3.04 -10.94 -3.34
N HIS A 237 -2.69 -9.98 -2.48
CA HIS A 237 -2.45 -8.58 -2.82
C HIS A 237 -3.59 -7.91 -3.59
N ARG A 238 -4.83 -8.24 -3.21
CA ARG A 238 -6.03 -7.76 -3.91
C ARG A 238 -7.12 -7.34 -2.96
N THR A 239 -7.92 -6.38 -3.36
CA THR A 239 -9.12 -6.04 -2.61
C THR A 239 -10.24 -7.03 -2.91
N VAL A 240 -10.89 -7.53 -1.87
CA VAL A 240 -11.98 -8.50 -1.94
C VAL A 240 -13.23 -7.96 -1.24
N LYS A 241 -14.40 -8.31 -1.77
CA LYS A 241 -15.68 -8.02 -1.13
C LYS A 241 -15.85 -8.97 0.04
N VAL A 242 -16.31 -8.46 1.18
CA VAL A 242 -16.47 -9.24 2.40
C VAL A 242 -17.92 -9.22 2.86
N SER A 243 -18.36 -10.33 3.45
CA SER A 243 -19.75 -10.51 3.92
C SER A 243 -19.99 -9.90 5.30
N VAL A 244 -19.57 -8.66 5.49
CA VAL A 244 -19.81 -7.88 6.71
C VAL A 244 -20.44 -6.54 6.38
N TYR A 245 -21.15 -5.97 7.35
CA TYR A 245 -21.67 -4.62 7.26
C TYR A 245 -20.62 -3.58 7.67
N ASN A 246 -20.65 -2.41 7.03
CA ASN A 246 -19.73 -1.33 7.36
C ASN A 246 -19.94 -0.90 8.81
N PRO A 247 -18.91 -0.89 9.68
CA PRO A 247 -19.08 -0.57 11.10
C PRO A 247 -19.65 0.84 11.37
N SER A 248 -19.49 1.79 10.44
CA SER A 248 -20.08 3.13 10.55
C SER A 248 -21.50 3.24 9.98
N GLU A 249 -22.01 2.20 9.32
CA GLU A 249 -23.35 2.20 8.75
C GLU A 249 -24.38 1.71 9.78
N ALA A 250 -25.50 2.44 9.87
CA ALA A 250 -26.63 2.09 10.72
C ALA A 250 -27.43 0.95 10.07
N VAL A 251 -27.03 -0.28 10.38
CA VAL A 251 -27.70 -1.50 9.92
C VAL A 251 -28.75 -1.92 10.93
N ARG A 252 -29.94 -2.25 10.44
CA ARG A 252 -31.02 -2.76 11.29
C ARG A 252 -30.63 -4.10 11.89
N VAL A 253 -30.96 -4.30 13.17
CA VAL A 253 -30.65 -5.55 13.86
C VAL A 253 -31.29 -6.75 13.17
N ASP A 254 -32.47 -6.62 12.57
CA ASP A 254 -33.14 -7.70 11.86
C ASP A 254 -32.57 -8.01 10.46
N ASP A 255 -31.56 -7.26 10.00
CA ASP A 255 -30.81 -7.56 8.76
C ASP A 255 -29.51 -8.32 9.01
N ILE A 256 -29.04 -8.35 10.26
CA ILE A 256 -27.78 -9.00 10.63
C ILE A 256 -28.03 -10.50 10.77
N ILE A 257 -27.35 -11.34 10.00
CA ILE A 257 -27.57 -12.79 10.04
C ILE A 257 -26.77 -13.43 11.19
N TYR A 258 -25.50 -13.04 11.34
CA TYR A 258 -24.62 -13.55 12.38
C TYR A 258 -23.85 -12.42 13.07
N GLU A 259 -23.52 -12.64 14.34
CA GLU A 259 -22.58 -11.83 15.10
C GLU A 259 -21.29 -12.62 15.30
N LEU A 260 -20.17 -12.04 14.88
CA LEU A 260 -18.84 -12.63 15.06
C LEU A 260 -18.05 -11.77 16.03
N LYS A 261 -17.43 -12.42 17.00
CA LYS A 261 -16.50 -11.81 17.94
C LYS A 261 -15.19 -12.60 17.93
N PHE A 262 -14.07 -11.91 17.82
CA PHE A 262 -12.74 -12.50 17.96
C PHE A 262 -11.84 -11.51 18.69
N GLY A 263 -11.05 -11.99 19.64
CA GLY A 263 -10.02 -11.20 20.28
C GLY A 263 -8.78 -12.01 20.63
N TYR A 264 -7.69 -11.29 20.82
CA TYR A 264 -6.41 -11.84 21.23
C TYR A 264 -5.73 -10.95 22.27
N ARG A 265 -4.96 -11.59 23.15
CA ARG A 265 -4.21 -10.96 24.25
C ARG A 265 -2.76 -11.40 24.21
N PHE A 266 -1.85 -10.47 24.43
CA PHE A 266 -0.45 -10.74 24.68
C PHE A 266 -0.16 -10.54 26.16
N PHE A 267 0.34 -11.59 26.81
CA PHE A 267 0.76 -11.56 28.21
C PHE A 267 2.27 -11.62 28.29
N ASP A 268 2.87 -10.68 29.03
CA ASP A 268 4.30 -10.66 29.31
C ASP A 268 4.71 -11.94 30.03
N ARG A 269 5.88 -12.50 29.70
CA ARG A 269 6.53 -13.60 30.43
C ARG A 269 7.96 -13.26 30.86
N ARG A 270 8.55 -12.18 30.34
CA ARG A 270 9.98 -11.86 30.42
C ARG A 270 10.34 -10.89 31.54
N PHE A 271 9.53 -9.86 31.80
CA PHE A 271 9.93 -8.75 32.69
C PHE A 271 9.22 -8.74 34.06
N MET A 272 8.82 -9.91 34.56
CA MET A 272 7.93 -10.02 35.72
C MET A 272 8.59 -10.68 36.94
N ASP A 273 8.11 -10.30 38.13
CA ASP A 273 8.24 -11.10 39.35
C ASP A 273 7.43 -12.41 39.19
N ALA A 274 7.90 -13.51 39.80
CA ALA A 274 7.30 -14.83 39.59
C ALA A 274 5.82 -14.88 40.01
N GLY A 275 4.92 -15.10 39.04
CA GLY A 275 3.53 -15.53 39.29
C GLY A 275 2.40 -14.62 38.77
N GLU A 276 2.68 -13.39 38.32
CA GLU A 276 1.66 -12.52 37.70
C GLU A 276 1.76 -12.62 36.17
N MET A 277 0.65 -12.70 35.43
CA MET A 277 0.66 -12.51 33.98
C MET A 277 0.17 -11.10 33.67
N THR A 278 1.06 -10.23 33.18
CA THR A 278 0.70 -8.85 32.87
C THR A 278 0.20 -8.74 31.44
N LEU A 279 -1.04 -8.27 31.26
CA LEU A 279 -1.57 -7.95 29.94
C LEU A 279 -0.74 -6.81 29.32
N MET A 280 -0.18 -7.06 28.14
CA MET A 280 0.60 -6.09 27.39
C MET A 280 -0.21 -5.43 26.27
N TRP A 281 -1.03 -6.24 25.61
CA TRP A 281 -1.81 -5.86 24.44
C TRP A 281 -3.07 -6.70 24.38
N GLU A 282 -4.20 -6.10 24.04
CA GLU A 282 -5.43 -6.79 23.67
C GLU A 282 -5.98 -6.14 22.41
N SER A 283 -6.49 -6.94 21.48
CA SER A 283 -7.33 -6.44 20.41
C SER A 283 -8.54 -7.33 20.19
N GLU A 284 -9.68 -6.71 19.94
CA GLU A 284 -10.98 -7.36 19.80
C GLU A 284 -11.72 -6.77 18.61
N VAL A 285 -12.26 -7.63 17.74
CA VAL A 285 -13.17 -7.26 16.66
C VAL A 285 -14.56 -7.80 16.95
N SER A 286 -15.58 -6.98 16.65
CA SER A 286 -16.98 -7.37 16.68
C SER A 286 -17.63 -7.03 15.34
N GLU A 287 -18.05 -8.05 14.60
CA GLU A 287 -18.57 -7.92 13.24
C GLU A 287 -20.05 -8.29 13.16
N ARG A 288 -20.73 -7.62 12.24
CA ARG A 288 -22.10 -7.90 11.83
C ARG A 288 -22.04 -8.53 10.44
N LEU A 289 -22.39 -9.80 10.32
CA LEU A 289 -22.25 -10.55 9.07
C LEU A 289 -23.55 -10.51 8.25
N SER A 290 -23.39 -10.32 6.93
CA SER A 290 -24.49 -10.31 5.95
C SER A 290 -24.70 -11.66 5.27
N SER A 291 -23.77 -12.60 5.42
CA SER A 291 -23.89 -14.01 5.04
C SER A 291 -23.10 -14.88 6.00
N TYR A 292 -23.32 -16.19 5.99
CA TYR A 292 -22.45 -17.09 6.73
C TYR A 292 -21.01 -16.96 6.22
N ASN A 293 -20.08 -16.89 7.17
CA ASN A 293 -18.65 -16.97 6.93
C ASN A 293 -18.07 -17.71 8.14
N SER A 294 -17.33 -18.80 7.91
CA SER A 294 -16.76 -19.55 9.03
C SER A 294 -15.76 -18.67 9.78
N LEU A 295 -15.59 -18.92 11.08
CA LEU A 295 -14.62 -18.17 11.87
C LEU A 295 -13.19 -18.35 11.31
N SER A 296 -12.85 -19.55 10.82
CA SER A 296 -11.57 -19.83 10.17
C SER A 296 -11.37 -18.97 8.91
N ASP A 297 -12.36 -18.94 8.02
CA ASP A 297 -12.26 -18.19 6.76
C ASP A 297 -12.22 -16.68 6.99
N TYR A 298 -13.01 -16.20 7.96
CA TYR A 298 -12.95 -14.81 8.40
C TYR A 298 -11.55 -14.47 8.93
N LEU A 299 -10.98 -15.29 9.82
CA LEU A 299 -9.70 -14.98 10.47
C LEU A 299 -8.52 -15.12 9.53
N GLU A 300 -8.54 -16.06 8.57
CA GLU A 300 -7.48 -16.19 7.57
C GLU A 300 -7.26 -14.88 6.79
N MET A 301 -8.35 -14.17 6.50
CA MET A 301 -8.32 -12.90 5.77
C MET A 301 -8.14 -11.67 6.70
N ASN A 302 -8.78 -11.67 7.88
CA ASN A 302 -8.90 -10.46 8.71
C ASN A 302 -7.89 -10.37 9.86
N LEU A 303 -7.41 -11.50 10.39
CA LEU A 303 -6.43 -11.49 11.48
C LEU A 303 -5.11 -10.81 11.06
N PRO A 304 -4.58 -11.01 9.83
CA PRO A 304 -3.41 -10.25 9.38
C PRO A 304 -3.64 -8.73 9.44
N LEU A 305 -4.84 -8.27 9.07
CA LEU A 305 -5.19 -6.85 9.15
C LEU A 305 -5.27 -6.38 10.60
N MET A 306 -5.91 -7.14 11.50
CA MET A 306 -5.97 -6.81 12.93
C MET A 306 -4.57 -6.69 13.56
N LEU A 307 -3.64 -7.55 13.16
CA LEU A 307 -2.25 -7.57 13.64
C LEU A 307 -1.42 -6.38 13.12
N LEU A 308 -1.88 -5.65 12.09
CA LEU A 308 -1.20 -4.43 11.66
C LEU A 308 -1.25 -3.33 12.71
N LYS A 309 -2.25 -3.33 13.61
CA LYS A 309 -2.29 -2.41 14.75
C LYS A 309 -1.15 -2.68 15.73
N PHE A 310 -0.63 -3.89 15.85
CA PHE A 310 0.54 -4.13 16.71
C PHE A 310 1.83 -3.77 15.96
N PRO A 311 2.74 -2.94 16.52
CA PRO A 311 2.78 -2.41 17.90
C PRO A 311 2.13 -1.03 18.14
N TYR A 312 1.60 -0.38 17.09
CA TYR A 312 1.03 0.97 17.17
C TYR A 312 -0.48 0.98 17.18
N ALA A 313 -1.07 1.13 18.37
CA ALA A 313 -2.52 1.06 18.51
C ALA A 313 -3.27 2.11 17.69
N GLY A 314 -2.68 3.29 17.45
CA GLY A 314 -3.37 4.40 16.78
C GLY A 314 -4.72 4.68 17.45
N ASN A 315 -5.80 4.77 16.68
CA ASN A 315 -7.14 4.78 17.24
C ASN A 315 -7.47 3.49 18.00
N ARG A 316 -7.83 3.59 19.29
CA ARG A 316 -8.11 2.43 20.16
C ARG A 316 -9.52 1.86 20.02
N SER A 317 -10.43 2.52 19.31
CA SER A 317 -11.84 2.10 19.17
C SER A 317 -12.13 1.41 17.83
N PHE A 318 -11.32 1.66 16.82
CA PHE A 318 -11.42 1.08 15.48
C PHE A 318 -10.06 1.14 14.77
N GLY A 319 -9.92 0.51 13.60
CA GLY A 319 -8.76 0.69 12.73
C GLY A 319 -9.18 1.28 11.38
N THR A 320 -8.57 2.41 11.00
CA THR A 320 -8.68 2.94 9.64
C THR A 320 -7.47 2.49 8.84
N TYR A 321 -7.70 1.63 7.84
CA TYR A 321 -6.64 1.05 7.04
C TYR A 321 -6.52 1.82 5.75
N GLN A 322 -5.30 2.20 5.37
CA GLN A 322 -5.00 2.68 4.03
C GLN A 322 -4.04 1.71 3.34
N VAL A 323 -4.49 1.14 2.24
CA VAL A 323 -3.69 0.28 1.38
C VAL A 323 -3.11 1.15 0.28
N LYS A 324 -1.79 1.09 0.11
CA LYS A 324 -1.05 1.57 -1.05
C LYS A 324 -0.36 0.37 -1.68
N TYR A 325 -0.95 -0.15 -2.74
CA TYR A 325 -0.40 -1.23 -3.53
C TYR A 325 -0.09 -0.73 -4.94
N LEU A 326 1.13 -0.98 -5.39
CA LEU A 326 1.61 -0.61 -6.71
C LEU A 326 2.43 -1.75 -7.28
N LYS A 327 2.00 -2.29 -8.42
CA LYS A 327 2.75 -3.26 -9.21
C LYS A 327 2.91 -2.74 -10.64
N TYR A 328 4.14 -2.67 -11.14
CA TYR A 328 4.42 -2.10 -12.45
C TYR A 328 5.75 -2.64 -13.01
N ASN A 329 5.94 -2.51 -14.33
CA ASN A 329 7.22 -2.72 -14.97
C ASN A 329 8.13 -1.53 -14.71
N TYR A 330 9.28 -1.82 -14.11
CA TYR A 330 10.36 -0.86 -13.89
C TYR A 330 11.46 -1.07 -14.93
N THR A 331 11.74 -0.04 -15.72
CA THR A 331 12.90 0.06 -16.60
C THR A 331 13.97 1.00 -16.05
N GLY A 332 13.58 1.93 -15.17
CA GLY A 332 14.44 2.96 -14.59
C GLY A 332 14.54 4.24 -15.43
N ILE A 333 13.65 4.43 -16.41
CA ILE A 333 13.54 5.67 -17.17
C ILE A 333 12.78 6.72 -16.37
N GLY A 334 13.32 7.93 -16.28
CA GLY A 334 12.60 9.13 -15.85
C GLY A 334 12.36 10.06 -17.03
N TYR A 335 11.09 10.40 -17.29
CA TYR A 335 10.68 11.23 -18.42
C TYR A 335 10.61 12.71 -18.03
N ASP A 336 10.76 13.62 -19.01
CA ASP A 336 10.42 15.03 -18.82
C ASP A 336 8.88 15.18 -18.72
N MET A 337 8.39 15.74 -17.62
CA MET A 337 6.95 15.93 -17.36
C MET A 337 6.26 16.85 -18.38
N ASN A 338 6.99 17.74 -19.03
CA ASN A 338 6.42 18.67 -20.02
C ASN A 338 6.16 18.00 -21.37
N ASP A 339 6.94 16.97 -21.69
CA ASP A 339 6.98 16.37 -23.03
C ASP A 339 6.62 14.88 -23.02
N LEU A 340 6.85 14.16 -21.93
CA LEU A 340 6.53 12.74 -21.71
C LEU A 340 7.04 11.78 -22.81
N LYS A 341 8.03 12.20 -23.61
CA LYS A 341 8.78 11.37 -24.55
C LYS A 341 10.29 11.49 -24.37
N THR A 342 10.76 12.63 -23.89
CA THR A 342 12.19 12.88 -23.63
C THR A 342 12.61 12.18 -22.33
N VAL A 343 13.66 11.35 -22.42
CA VAL A 343 14.33 10.71 -21.29
C VAL A 343 15.18 11.75 -20.59
N LEU A 344 14.81 12.13 -19.38
CA LEU A 344 15.51 13.13 -18.59
C LEU A 344 16.54 12.49 -17.65
N SER A 345 16.29 11.26 -17.22
CA SER A 345 17.18 10.48 -16.35
C SER A 345 17.05 8.99 -16.63
N VAL A 346 18.11 8.24 -16.36
CA VAL A 346 18.11 6.78 -16.37
C VAL A 346 18.81 6.35 -15.08
N ALA A 347 18.15 5.53 -14.27
CA ALA A 347 18.72 5.05 -13.02
C ALA A 347 19.93 4.14 -13.26
N ASP A 348 21.00 4.34 -12.49
CA ASP A 348 22.22 3.55 -12.62
C ASP A 348 21.94 2.06 -12.37
N GLY A 349 22.44 1.20 -13.26
CA GLY A 349 22.23 -0.25 -13.18
C GLY A 349 20.81 -0.72 -13.50
N SER A 350 19.90 0.17 -13.89
CA SER A 350 18.54 -0.20 -14.28
C SER A 350 18.49 -0.98 -15.59
N PRO A 351 17.38 -1.68 -15.90
CA PRO A 351 17.21 -2.35 -17.19
C PRO A 351 17.44 -1.44 -18.41
N ALA A 352 16.95 -0.20 -18.37
CA ALA A 352 17.15 0.78 -19.43
C ALA A 352 18.63 1.20 -19.57
N ALA A 353 19.34 1.38 -18.44
CA ALA A 353 20.77 1.68 -18.46
C ALA A 353 21.58 0.54 -19.07
N ILE A 354 21.28 -0.71 -18.69
CA ILE A 354 21.93 -1.91 -19.21
C ILE A 354 21.69 -2.06 -20.72
N ALA A 355 20.47 -1.77 -21.18
CA ALA A 355 20.13 -1.80 -22.60
C ALA A 355 20.81 -0.68 -23.41
N GLY A 356 21.23 0.41 -22.76
CA GLY A 356 21.95 1.52 -23.40
C GLY A 356 21.11 2.75 -23.72
N ILE A 357 19.92 2.88 -23.11
CA ILE A 357 19.12 4.11 -23.12
C ILE A 357 19.83 5.16 -22.26
N LYS A 358 19.83 6.42 -22.72
CA LYS A 358 20.56 7.52 -22.08
C LYS A 358 19.67 8.76 -21.88
N PRO A 359 19.98 9.62 -20.88
CA PRO A 359 19.42 10.96 -20.82
C PRO A 359 19.61 11.71 -22.14
N GLY A 360 18.56 12.39 -22.60
CA GLY A 360 18.50 13.09 -23.90
C GLY A 360 17.89 12.26 -25.04
N ASP A 361 17.71 10.94 -24.87
CA ASP A 361 16.99 10.12 -25.84
C ASP A 361 15.52 10.55 -25.91
N VAL A 362 14.93 10.56 -27.10
CA VAL A 362 13.50 10.83 -27.31
C VAL A 362 12.80 9.55 -27.71
N VAL A 363 11.94 9.01 -26.84
CA VAL A 363 11.19 7.79 -27.11
C VAL A 363 10.18 8.05 -28.25
N VAL A 364 10.19 7.19 -29.26
CA VAL A 364 9.28 7.27 -30.41
C VAL A 364 8.29 6.10 -30.46
N ASN A 365 8.65 4.95 -29.90
CA ASN A 365 7.77 3.78 -29.81
C ASN A 365 8.11 2.94 -28.58
N ILE A 366 7.09 2.40 -27.92
CA ILE A 366 7.25 1.29 -26.97
C ILE A 366 6.26 0.20 -27.33
N GLN A 367 6.77 -0.99 -27.61
CA GLN A 367 5.98 -2.19 -27.89
C GLN A 367 4.82 -1.97 -28.88
N GLY A 368 5.12 -1.35 -30.02
CA GLY A 368 4.15 -1.09 -31.09
C GLY A 368 3.27 0.14 -30.86
N HIS A 369 3.31 0.74 -29.67
CA HIS A 369 2.63 1.99 -29.37
C HIS A 369 3.53 3.19 -29.67
N SER A 370 3.10 4.02 -30.60
CA SER A 370 3.77 5.28 -30.92
C SER A 370 3.68 6.27 -29.74
N PHE A 371 4.80 6.93 -29.43
CA PHE A 371 4.91 8.08 -28.52
C PHE A 371 4.63 9.42 -29.23
N ASP A 372 3.92 9.37 -30.37
CA ASP A 372 3.49 10.56 -31.10
C ASP A 372 2.29 11.23 -30.40
N HIS A 373 2.59 12.07 -29.42
CA HIS A 373 1.66 12.98 -28.81
C HIS A 373 2.16 14.42 -28.92
N SER A 374 1.30 15.31 -29.42
CA SER A 374 1.59 16.74 -29.54
C SER A 374 1.63 17.46 -28.20
N SER A 375 1.05 16.86 -27.15
CA SER A 375 1.04 17.37 -25.78
C SER A 375 0.58 16.29 -24.78
N SER A 376 0.88 16.50 -23.49
CA SER A 376 0.36 15.71 -22.37
C SER A 376 -1.18 15.70 -22.29
N GLN A 377 -1.84 16.76 -22.74
CA GLN A 377 -3.30 16.81 -22.86
C GLN A 377 -3.80 15.75 -23.86
N SER A 378 -3.12 15.59 -24.98
CA SER A 378 -3.54 14.62 -26.00
C SER A 378 -3.41 13.17 -25.53
N LEU A 379 -2.44 12.87 -24.64
CA LEU A 379 -2.35 11.58 -23.93
C LEU A 379 -3.53 11.40 -22.97
N THR A 380 -3.86 12.44 -22.21
CA THR A 380 -4.99 12.43 -21.28
C THR A 380 -6.32 12.17 -21.99
N GLU A 381 -6.53 12.77 -23.16
CA GLU A 381 -7.72 12.55 -23.99
C GLU A 381 -7.79 11.11 -24.53
N GLY A 382 -6.67 10.56 -25.01
CA GLY A 382 -6.58 9.17 -25.46
C GLY A 382 -6.90 8.17 -24.33
N TYR A 383 -6.33 8.41 -23.15
CA TYR A 383 -6.56 7.61 -21.95
C TYR A 383 -8.03 7.68 -21.47
N ARG A 384 -8.62 8.88 -21.38
CA ARG A 384 -10.04 9.05 -21.01
C ARG A 384 -10.97 8.36 -22.01
N ARG A 385 -10.63 8.42 -23.30
CA ARG A 385 -11.38 7.76 -24.35
C ARG A 385 -11.30 6.23 -24.21
N PHE A 386 -10.12 5.68 -23.93
CA PHE A 386 -9.97 4.26 -23.62
C PHE A 386 -10.89 3.85 -22.47
N ILE A 387 -10.87 4.58 -21.34
CA ILE A 387 -11.73 4.29 -20.18
C ILE A 387 -13.21 4.30 -20.57
N ALA A 388 -13.66 5.35 -21.27
CA ALA A 388 -15.06 5.50 -21.64
C ALA A 388 -15.55 4.41 -22.60
N GLU A 389 -14.74 4.03 -23.58
CA GLU A 389 -15.11 3.07 -24.62
C GLU A 389 -14.94 1.60 -24.21
N THR A 390 -14.22 1.33 -23.10
CA THR A 390 -14.00 -0.03 -22.57
C THR A 390 -14.73 -0.31 -21.26
N LEU A 391 -15.57 0.61 -20.79
CA LEU A 391 -16.29 0.49 -19.52
C LEU A 391 -17.16 -0.79 -19.44
N ASN A 392 -17.69 -1.25 -20.58
CA ASN A 392 -18.47 -2.49 -20.70
C ASN A 392 -17.65 -3.78 -20.55
N PHE A 393 -16.32 -3.72 -20.55
CA PHE A 393 -15.43 -4.87 -20.30
C PHE A 393 -15.08 -5.05 -18.82
N ARG A 394 -15.60 -4.19 -17.94
CA ARG A 394 -15.36 -4.22 -16.50
C ARG A 394 -16.32 -5.17 -15.77
N ASP A 395 -15.84 -5.81 -14.71
CA ASP A 395 -16.68 -6.63 -13.83
C ASP A 395 -17.44 -5.76 -12.83
N GLN A 396 -18.77 -5.68 -12.99
CA GLN A 396 -19.66 -4.92 -12.12
C GLN A 396 -19.63 -5.39 -10.66
N ASN A 397 -19.29 -6.65 -10.40
CA ASN A 397 -19.19 -7.19 -9.04
C ASN A 397 -18.01 -6.62 -8.27
N THR A 398 -17.03 -6.04 -8.98
CA THR A 398 -15.83 -5.45 -8.41
C THR A 398 -15.95 -3.96 -8.13
N LYS A 399 -17.13 -3.35 -8.33
CA LYS A 399 -17.32 -1.91 -8.22
C LYS A 399 -16.99 -1.36 -6.83
N TYR A 400 -16.14 -0.33 -6.80
CA TYR A 400 -15.75 0.37 -5.57
C TYR A 400 -15.51 1.87 -5.76
N THR A 401 -15.40 2.57 -4.62
CA THR A 401 -15.00 3.98 -4.57
C THR A 401 -13.52 4.12 -4.18
N ASP A 402 -12.73 4.84 -4.97
CA ASP A 402 -11.31 5.10 -4.67
C ASP A 402 -11.12 6.15 -3.55
N SER A 403 -9.86 6.39 -3.17
CA SER A 403 -9.52 7.40 -2.15
C SER A 403 -9.89 8.84 -2.53
N ASN A 404 -10.12 9.12 -3.81
CA ASN A 404 -10.49 10.44 -4.33
C ASN A 404 -12.01 10.60 -4.47
N GLY A 405 -12.79 9.56 -4.18
CA GLY A 405 -14.26 9.59 -4.24
C GLY A 405 -14.84 9.17 -5.60
N PHE A 406 -14.03 8.65 -6.53
CA PHE A 406 -14.52 8.12 -7.80
C PHE A 406 -15.17 6.76 -7.62
N LYS A 407 -16.46 6.63 -7.94
CA LYS A 407 -17.32 5.49 -7.57
C LYS A 407 -17.41 4.35 -8.59
N GLU A 408 -16.84 4.55 -9.77
CA GLU A 408 -16.94 3.61 -10.90
C GLU A 408 -15.62 2.84 -11.12
N CYS A 409 -14.79 2.69 -10.07
CA CYS A 409 -13.62 1.82 -10.15
C CYS A 409 -14.06 0.36 -10.19
N MET A 410 -13.59 -0.38 -11.19
CA MET A 410 -13.90 -1.79 -11.40
C MET A 410 -12.69 -2.48 -12.01
N PHE A 411 -12.43 -3.73 -11.64
CA PHE A 411 -11.46 -4.59 -12.31
C PHE A 411 -11.98 -5.02 -13.68
N TRP A 412 -11.09 -5.51 -14.53
CA TRP A 412 -11.45 -6.10 -15.81
C TRP A 412 -12.18 -7.43 -15.58
N ASP A 413 -13.23 -7.68 -16.37
CA ASP A 413 -13.85 -8.99 -16.43
C ASP A 413 -12.90 -9.96 -17.16
N VAL A 414 -12.55 -11.06 -16.49
CA VAL A 414 -11.65 -12.10 -17.00
C VAL A 414 -12.08 -12.61 -18.38
N SER A 415 -13.38 -12.71 -18.64
CA SER A 415 -13.93 -13.15 -19.92
C SER A 415 -13.68 -12.17 -21.07
N ASN A 416 -13.31 -10.92 -20.76
CA ASN A 416 -13.06 -9.86 -21.74
C ASN A 416 -11.58 -9.49 -21.89
N TYR A 417 -10.63 -10.14 -21.20
CA TYR A 417 -9.21 -9.79 -21.23
C TYR A 417 -8.65 -9.64 -22.66
N HIS A 418 -8.96 -10.58 -23.56
CA HIS A 418 -8.54 -10.49 -24.97
C HIS A 418 -9.07 -9.21 -25.64
N LYS A 419 -10.35 -8.88 -25.46
CA LYS A 419 -10.96 -7.66 -26.03
C LYS A 419 -10.33 -6.38 -25.47
N VAL A 420 -9.94 -6.38 -24.19
CA VAL A 420 -9.22 -5.26 -23.58
C VAL A 420 -7.84 -5.09 -24.23
N SER A 421 -7.11 -6.20 -24.44
CA SER A 421 -5.79 -6.18 -25.09
C SER A 421 -5.85 -5.75 -26.57
N GLU A 422 -6.91 -6.13 -27.29
CA GLU A 422 -7.16 -5.64 -28.65
C GLU A 422 -7.52 -4.15 -28.64
N ALA A 423 -8.34 -3.70 -27.69
CA ALA A 423 -8.72 -2.30 -27.58
C ALA A 423 -7.50 -1.42 -27.28
N ILE A 424 -6.69 -1.74 -26.28
CA ILE A 424 -5.56 -0.90 -25.88
C ILE A 424 -4.52 -0.72 -27.00
N SER A 425 -4.37 -1.73 -27.87
CA SER A 425 -3.54 -1.71 -29.09
C SER A 425 -3.98 -0.68 -30.13
N ASN A 426 -5.20 -0.14 -30.03
CA ASN A 426 -5.70 0.88 -30.95
C ASN A 426 -4.97 2.21 -30.76
N LYS A 427 -4.28 2.66 -31.81
CA LYS A 427 -3.49 3.91 -31.84
C LYS A 427 -4.27 5.15 -31.38
N ARG A 428 -5.60 5.18 -31.52
CA ARG A 428 -6.44 6.33 -31.11
C ARG A 428 -6.43 6.59 -29.59
N TYR A 429 -6.03 5.61 -28.79
CA TYR A 429 -5.94 5.73 -27.34
C TYR A 429 -4.59 6.23 -26.86
N LYS A 430 -3.57 6.29 -27.73
CA LYS A 430 -2.22 6.72 -27.40
C LYS A 430 -1.68 6.04 -26.13
N ALA A 431 -1.89 4.73 -26.05
CA ALA A 431 -1.62 3.93 -24.86
C ALA A 431 -0.14 3.58 -24.70
N ALA A 432 0.76 4.51 -25.00
CA ALA A 432 2.19 4.25 -25.05
C ALA A 432 2.77 3.89 -23.67
N PHE A 433 2.18 4.42 -22.59
CA PHE A 433 2.50 4.05 -21.20
C PHE A 433 1.85 2.75 -20.72
N SER A 434 1.14 2.00 -21.57
CA SER A 434 0.59 0.67 -21.22
C SER A 434 1.70 -0.34 -20.86
N TYR A 435 2.92 -0.12 -21.34
CA TYR A 435 4.08 -0.97 -21.02
C TYR A 435 4.33 -1.12 -19.52
N LEU A 436 3.90 -0.14 -18.71
CA LEU A 436 3.98 -0.19 -17.25
C LEU A 436 3.22 -1.40 -16.68
N PHE A 437 2.26 -1.95 -17.42
CA PHE A 437 1.38 -3.04 -16.99
C PHE A 437 1.32 -4.21 -18.00
N ASN A 438 2.18 -4.24 -19.02
CA ASN A 438 2.11 -5.24 -20.10
C ASN A 438 2.61 -6.64 -19.71
N PHE A 439 2.95 -6.86 -18.42
CA PHE A 439 3.03 -8.19 -17.83
C PHE A 439 1.64 -8.84 -17.62
N ASN A 440 0.55 -8.09 -17.81
CA ASN A 440 -0.81 -8.59 -17.73
C ASN A 440 -1.40 -8.87 -19.11
N GLN A 441 -2.08 -10.02 -19.25
CA GLN A 441 -2.71 -10.45 -20.50
C GLN A 441 -3.80 -9.51 -21.03
N TYR A 442 -4.48 -8.75 -20.16
CA TYR A 442 -5.47 -7.75 -20.57
C TYR A 442 -4.83 -6.46 -21.12
N ILE A 443 -3.52 -6.28 -20.97
CA ILE A 443 -2.76 -5.17 -21.55
C ILE A 443 -2.05 -5.62 -22.81
N ASP A 444 -1.30 -6.71 -22.72
CA ASP A 444 -0.62 -7.34 -23.85
C ASP A 444 -0.83 -8.85 -23.74
N TRP A 445 -1.55 -9.42 -24.71
CA TRP A 445 -1.91 -10.83 -24.70
C TRP A 445 -0.69 -11.76 -24.66
N ASN A 446 0.43 -11.33 -25.25
CA ASN A 446 1.66 -12.13 -25.31
C ASN A 446 2.52 -11.98 -24.04
N THR A 447 2.27 -10.96 -23.22
CA THR A 447 3.04 -10.67 -21.99
C THR A 447 4.55 -10.80 -22.20
N PRO A 448 5.15 -9.99 -23.10
CA PRO A 448 6.52 -10.22 -23.53
C PRO A 448 7.51 -9.97 -22.38
N ILE A 449 8.50 -10.86 -22.25
CA ILE A 449 9.55 -10.74 -21.23
C ILE A 449 10.40 -9.49 -21.45
N SER A 450 10.63 -9.11 -22.71
CA SER A 450 11.38 -7.89 -23.07
C SER A 450 10.50 -6.90 -23.81
N ILE A 451 10.66 -5.63 -23.49
CA ILE A 451 9.99 -4.47 -24.05
C ILE A 451 10.88 -3.86 -25.14
N ASN A 452 10.36 -3.76 -26.36
CA ASN A 452 11.03 -3.05 -27.44
C ASN A 452 10.81 -1.53 -27.27
N ILE A 453 11.89 -0.77 -27.11
CA ILE A 453 11.87 0.69 -26.97
C ILE A 453 12.69 1.31 -28.10
N GLU A 454 12.01 2.04 -28.97
CA GLU A 454 12.63 2.81 -30.05
C GLU A 454 12.82 4.25 -29.60
N VAL A 455 14.03 4.78 -29.80
CA VAL A 455 14.37 6.17 -29.45
C VAL A 455 15.06 6.87 -30.61
N LYS A 456 14.90 8.19 -30.66
CA LYS A 456 15.71 9.09 -31.48
C LYS A 456 16.81 9.71 -30.62
N ARG A 457 18.07 9.56 -31.04
CA ARG A 457 19.26 10.15 -30.41
C ARG A 457 20.00 10.99 -31.45
N GLY A 458 19.89 12.31 -31.35
CA GLY A 458 20.34 13.18 -32.45
C GLY A 458 19.49 12.91 -33.70
N GLU A 459 20.11 12.49 -34.80
CA GLU A 459 19.38 12.07 -36.02
C GLU A 459 19.20 10.55 -36.15
N ASP A 460 19.82 9.77 -35.28
CA ASP A 460 19.80 8.31 -35.35
C ASP A 460 18.54 7.74 -34.67
N TYR A 461 17.95 6.72 -35.30
CA TYR A 461 16.92 5.89 -34.70
C TYR A 461 17.56 4.61 -34.15
N LEU A 462 17.41 4.40 -32.85
CA LEU A 462 17.96 3.26 -32.13
C LEU A 462 16.80 2.42 -31.57
N ASN A 463 17.01 1.11 -31.53
CA ASN A 463 16.03 0.18 -30.96
C ASN A 463 16.68 -0.66 -29.85
N PHE A 464 16.03 -0.69 -28.68
CA PHE A 464 16.52 -1.34 -27.49
C PHE A 464 15.53 -2.40 -27.01
N ALA A 465 16.01 -3.63 -26.81
CA ALA A 465 15.26 -4.65 -26.09
C ALA A 465 15.57 -4.49 -24.58
N VAL A 466 14.58 -4.03 -23.82
CA VAL A 466 14.70 -3.79 -22.38
C VAL A 466 13.92 -4.85 -21.63
N THR A 467 14.55 -5.64 -20.77
CA THR A 467 13.86 -6.60 -19.89
C THR A 467 13.49 -5.90 -18.58
N PRO A 468 12.25 -5.40 -18.39
CA PRO A 468 11.87 -4.70 -17.17
C PRO A 468 11.89 -5.64 -15.96
N ILE A 469 11.99 -5.05 -14.78
CA ILE A 469 11.79 -5.73 -13.50
C ILE A 469 10.35 -5.45 -13.07
N ILE A 470 9.58 -6.49 -12.74
CA ILE A 470 8.25 -6.29 -12.15
C ILE A 470 8.44 -5.88 -10.69
N THR A 471 8.27 -4.59 -10.42
CA THR A 471 8.35 -4.03 -9.07
C THR A 471 6.97 -4.10 -8.42
N THR A 472 6.92 -4.60 -7.20
CA THR A 472 5.71 -4.64 -6.38
C THR A 472 6.00 -3.98 -5.04
N SER A 473 5.17 -3.04 -4.65
CA SER A 473 5.18 -2.40 -3.34
C SER A 473 3.78 -2.52 -2.74
N SER A 474 3.73 -2.97 -1.49
CA SER A 474 2.48 -3.13 -0.74
C SER A 474 2.69 -2.59 0.67
N HIS A 475 2.04 -1.47 0.94
CA HIS A 475 2.05 -0.83 2.25
C HIS A 475 0.62 -0.71 2.75
N ILE A 476 0.39 -1.15 3.99
CA ILE A 476 -0.88 -0.97 4.68
C ILE A 476 -0.58 -0.24 5.97
N SER A 477 -0.98 1.03 6.02
CA SER A 477 -0.93 1.83 7.23
C SER A 477 -2.26 1.75 7.98
N VAL A 478 -2.19 1.84 9.30
CA VAL A 478 -3.35 1.86 10.18
C VAL A 478 -3.32 3.12 11.01
N TYR A 479 -4.42 3.88 10.97
CA TYR A 479 -4.62 5.13 11.71
C TYR A 479 -5.73 4.98 12.75
#